data_AF-A0A954EG38-F1
#
_entry.id   AF-A0A954EG38-F1
#
_cell.length_a   1.000
_cell.length_b   1.000
_cell.length_c   1.000
_cell.angle_alpha   90.00
_cell.angle_beta   90.00
_cell.angle_gamma   90.00
#
_symmetry.space_group_name_H-M   'P 1'
#
loop_
_entity.id
_entity.type
_entity.pdbx_description
1 polymer ?
#
loop_
_entity_poly.entity_id
_entity_poly.type
_entity_poly.pdbx_seq_one_letter_code
_entity_poly.pdbx_strand_id
1 'polypeptide(L)' 'MIKPLTCPVCEQPLPPQITQNSPTFPFCSVRCQHVDLYRWSEGKYAIVEDLA' A
#
# COMPACT_ATOMS: atom_id res chain seq x y z
N MET A 1 -20.47 10.46 -3.92
CA MET A 1 -20.01 9.57 -2.82
C MET A 1 -18.50 9.69 -2.72
N ILE A 2 -17.96 10.03 -1.55
CA ILE A 2 -16.51 10.06 -1.32
C ILE A 2 -16.08 8.61 -1.04
N LYS A 3 -15.20 8.05 -1.88
CA LYS A 3 -14.67 6.70 -1.68
C LYS A 3 -13.61 6.75 -0.56
N PRO A 4 -13.67 5.85 0.45
CA PRO A 4 -12.64 5.81 1.47
C PRO A 4 -11.29 5.41 0.86
N LEU A 5 -10.21 6.00 1.37
CA LEU A 5 -8.85 5.56 1.05
C LEU A 5 -8.63 4.15 1.60
N THR A 6 -8.03 3.28 0.78
CA THR A 6 -7.73 1.89 1.12
C THR A 6 -6.23 1.66 1.16
N CYS A 7 -5.78 0.72 1.99
CA CYS A 7 -4.40 0.32 2.05
C CYS A 7 -4.00 -0.41 0.75
N PRO A 8 -2.89 -0.06 0.07
CA PRO A 8 -2.48 -0.70 -1.18
C PRO A 8 -2.01 -2.15 -1.02
N VAL A 9 -1.81 -2.62 0.23
CA VAL A 9 -1.24 -3.95 0.50
C VAL A 9 -2.32 -4.97 0.87
N CYS A 10 -3.34 -4.56 1.63
CA CYS A 10 -4.40 -5.44 2.13
C CYS A 10 -5.82 -5.00 1.75
N GLU A 11 -5.95 -3.88 1.03
CA GLU A 11 -7.21 -3.33 0.52
C GLU A 11 -8.24 -2.90 1.58
N GLN A 12 -7.92 -3.05 2.86
CA GLN A 12 -8.77 -2.58 3.94
C GLN A 12 -8.84 -1.04 3.96
N PRO A 13 -9.99 -0.45 4.36
CA PRO A 13 -10.10 0.98 4.60
C PRO A 13 -9.03 1.45 5.59
N LEU A 14 -8.46 2.63 5.34
CA LEU A 14 -7.53 3.21 6.29
C LEU A 14 -8.25 3.51 7.62
N PRO A 15 -7.67 3.15 8.77
CA PRO A 15 -8.21 3.53 10.07
C PRO A 15 -8.35 5.06 10.15
N PRO A 16 -9.39 5.60 10.82
CA PRO A 16 -9.64 7.05 10.88
C PRO A 16 -8.47 7.88 11.46
N GLN A 17 -7.59 7.24 12.23
CA GLN A 17 -6.42 7.85 12.85
C GLN A 17 -5.25 8.03 11.87
N ILE A 18 -5.27 7.32 10.75
CA ILE A 18 -4.25 7.44 9.70
C ILE A 18 -4.62 8.61 8.79
N THR A 19 -3.86 9.68 8.92
CA THR A 19 -3.95 10.88 8.10
C THR A 19 -2.76 10.93 7.14
N GLN A 20 -2.75 11.89 6.21
CA GLN A 20 -1.62 12.07 5.29
C GLN A 20 -0.28 12.35 5.99
N ASN A 21 -0.31 12.85 7.23
CA ASN A 21 0.88 13.13 8.04
C ASN A 21 1.29 11.95 8.93
N SER A 22 0.55 10.85 8.91
CA SER A 22 0.87 9.68 9.72
C SER A 22 2.11 8.96 9.17
N PRO A 23 3.03 8.46 10.02
CA PRO A 23 4.27 7.80 9.56
C PRO A 23 4.05 6.56 8.68
N THR A 24 2.89 5.91 8.83
CA THR A 24 2.53 4.72 8.06
C THR A 24 1.70 5.04 6.84
N PHE A 25 1.26 6.28 6.60
CA PHE A 25 0.51 6.62 5.40
C PHE A 25 1.37 6.30 4.15
N PRO A 26 0.82 5.63 3.10
CA PRO A 26 -0.59 5.31 2.83
C PRO A 26 -1.05 3.91 3.29
N PHE A 27 -0.36 3.29 4.24
CA PHE A 27 -0.65 1.95 4.76
C PHE A 27 -1.48 1.99 6.05
N CYS A 28 -2.27 0.93 6.29
CA CYS A 28 -3.08 0.82 7.51
C CYS A 28 -2.26 0.49 8.77
N SER A 29 -1.01 0.03 8.62
CA SER A 29 -0.12 -0.35 9.72
C SER A 29 1.34 -0.46 9.26
N VAL A 30 2.26 -0.47 10.23
CA VAL A 30 3.70 -0.76 10.01
C VAL A 30 3.90 -2.13 9.34
N ARG A 31 3.07 -3.12 9.67
CA ARG A 31 3.13 -4.45 9.04
C ARG A 31 2.95 -4.35 7.52
N CYS A 32 1.93 -3.62 7.08
CA CYS A 32 1.67 -3.45 5.64
C CYS A 32 2.78 -2.64 4.96
N GLN A 33 3.32 -1.61 5.62
CA GLN A 33 4.48 -0.87 5.11
C GLN A 33 5.70 -1.78 4.88
N HIS A 34 6.03 -2.67 5.83
CA HIS A 34 7.13 -3.62 5.66
C HIS A 34 6.88 -4.68 4.59
N VAL A 35 5.63 -5.16 4.47
CA VAL A 35 5.27 -6.10 3.40
C VAL A 35 5.46 -5.47 2.03
N ASP A 36 5.08 -4.20 1.87
CA ASP A 36 5.30 -3.47 0.63
C ASP A 36 6.79 -3.34 0.31
N LEU A 37 7.59 -2.92 1.30
CA LEU A 37 9.05 -2.85 1.18
C LEU A 37 9.66 -4.20 0.77
N TYR A 38 9.20 -5.29 1.35
CA TYR A 38 9.68 -6.64 1.01
C TYR A 38 9.33 -7.00 -0.44
N ARG A 39 8.11 -6.70 -0.90
CA ARG A 39 7.69 -6.93 -2.30
C ARG A 39 8.54 -6.13 -3.29
N TRP A 40 8.90 -4.89 -2.95
CA TRP A 40 9.89 -4.11 -3.70
C TRP A 40 11.25 -4.81 -3.74
N SER A 41 11.75 -5.26 -2.59
CA SER A 41 13.06 -5.93 -2.51
C SER A 41 13.13 -7.25 -3.28
N GLU A 42 12.02 -7.98 -3.39
CA GLU A 42 11.92 -9.21 -4.18
C GLU A 42 11.69 -8.96 -5.68
N GLY A 43 11.56 -7.71 -6.12
CA GLY A 43 11.26 -7.38 -7.51
C GLY A 43 9.84 -7.78 -7.94
N LYS A 44 8.90 -7.93 -7.00
CA LYS A 44 7.49 -8.27 -7.31
C LYS A 44 6.73 -7.13 -7.98
N TYR A 45 7.23 -5.91 -7.86
CA TYR A 45 6.72 -4.75 -8.59
C TYR A 45 7.56 -4.55 -9.84
N ALA A 46 7.00 -4.92 -10.99
CA ALA A 46 7.63 -4.79 -12.29
C ALA A 46 6.62 -4.25 -13.31
N ILE A 47 7.07 -3.33 -14.16
CA ILE A 47 6.33 -2.95 -15.37
C ILE A 47 6.87 -3.85 -16.47
N VAL A 48 6.03 -4.76 -16.95
CA VAL A 48 6.38 -5.73 -17.99
C VAL A 48 5.74 -5.32 -19.31
N GLU A 49 6.46 -5.51 -20.39
CA GLU A 49 5.91 -5.41 -21.74
C GLU A 49 5.41 -6.79 -22.18
N ASP A 50 4.21 -6.85 -22.72
CA ASP A 50 3.70 -8.07 -23.33
C ASP A 50 4.28 -8.19 -24.74
N LEU A 51 5.07 -9.25 -24.97
CA LEU A 51 5.79 -9.48 -26.23
C LEU A 51 5.01 -10.37 -27.21
N ALA A 52 3.72 -10.60 -26.94
CA ALA A 52 2.83 -11.42 -27.77
C ALA A 52 2.59 -10.86 -29.18
#